data_AF-A0A3B9K2B7-F1
#
_entry.id   AF-A0A3B9K2B7-F1
#
_cell.length_a   1.000
_cell.length_b   1.000
_cell.length_c   1.000
_cell.angle_alpha   90.00
_cell.angle_beta   90.00
_cell.angle_gamma   90.00
#
_symmetry.space_group_name_H-M   'P 1'
#
loop_
_entity.id
_entity.type
_entity.pdbx_description
1 polymer ?
#
loop_
_entity_poly.entity_id
_entity_poly.type
_entity_poly.pdbx_seq_one_letter_code
_entity_poly.pdbx_strand_id
1 'polypeptide(L)' 'SKETFRSIRKSDLVLLVIDSSSMNKQDLRIAQKTLEEGKGIIIIVNK' A
#
# COMPACT_ATOMS: atom_id res chain seq x y z
N SER A 1 -9.26 0.38 4.77
CA SER A 1 -10.16 0.91 5.83
C SER A 1 -9.53 2.15 6.49
N LYS A 2 -10.23 2.88 7.38
CA LYS A 2 -9.60 3.99 8.14
C LYS A 2 -8.34 3.54 8.91
N GLU A 3 -8.33 2.29 9.34
CA GLU A 3 -7.21 1.67 10.07
C GLU A 3 -5.98 1.43 9.18
N THR A 4 -6.17 1.04 7.92
CA THR A 4 -5.08 0.91 6.94
C THR A 4 -4.30 2.22 6.81
N PHE A 5 -5.00 3.35 6.59
CA PHE A 5 -4.34 4.64 6.44
C PHE A 5 -3.72 5.16 7.73
N ARG A 6 -4.32 4.84 8.88
CA ARG A 6 -3.70 5.13 10.18
C ARG A 6 -2.42 4.32 10.38
N SER A 7 -2.37 3.08 9.89
CA SER A 7 -1.19 2.22 9.97
C SER A 7 -0.06 2.79 9.11
N ILE A 8 -0.34 3.16 7.86
CA ILE A 8 0.64 3.81 6.95
C ILE A 8 1.30 5.02 7.62
N ARG A 9 0.52 5.91 8.25
CA ARG A 9 1.06 7.10 8.91
C ARG A 9 2.06 6.79 10.03
N LYS A 10 1.84 5.68 10.74
CA LYS A 10 2.67 5.23 11.86
C LYS A 10 3.86 4.37 11.43
N SER A 11 3.89 3.91 10.18
CA SER A 11 4.96 3.09 9.64
C SER A 11 6.08 3.93 9.06
N ASP A 12 7.28 3.36 8.97
CA ASP A 12 8.39 3.88 8.17
C ASP A 12 8.45 3.22 6.77
N LEU A 13 8.03 1.96 6.71
CA LEU A 13 7.99 1.12 5.51
C LEU A 13 6.64 0.39 5.41
N VAL A 14 6.08 0.30 4.21
CA VAL A 14 4.85 -0.45 3.90
C VAL A 14 5.16 -1.55 2.89
N LEU A 15 4.67 -2.76 3.20
CA LEU A 15 4.72 -3.90 2.30
C LEU A 15 3.35 -4.10 1.67
N LEU A 16 3.23 -3.82 0.37
CA LEU A 16 1.98 -3.96 -0.37
C LEU A 16 2.03 -5.22 -1.23
N VAL A 17 1.27 -6.24 -0.83
CA VAL A 17 1.12 -7.47 -1.63
C VAL A 17 -0.06 -7.29 -2.58
N ILE A 18 0.19 -7.45 -3.88
CA ILE A 18 -0.84 -7.37 -4.92
C ILE A 18 -0.95 -8.71 -5.65
N ASP A 19 -2.17 -9.09 -6.03
CA ASP A 19 -2.40 -10.21 -6.94
C ASP A 19 -2.07 -9.78 -8.38
N SER A 20 -1.16 -10.51 -9.02
CA SER A 20 -0.76 -10.31 -10.42
C SER A 20 -1.90 -10.42 -11.42
N SER A 21 -2.95 -11.17 -11.07
CA SER A 21 -4.11 -11.42 -11.93
C SER A 21 -5.15 -10.31 -11.82
N SER A 22 -5.16 -9.55 -10.73
CA SER A 22 -6.19 -8.54 -10.48
C SER A 22 -5.72 -7.37 -9.61
N MET A 23 -5.06 -6.41 -10.23
CA MET A 23 -4.79 -5.13 -9.57
C MET A 23 -6.08 -4.30 -9.51
N ASN A 24 -6.50 -3.93 -8.30
CA ASN A 24 -7.75 -3.19 -8.11
C ASN A 24 -7.50 -1.72 -7.69
N LYS A 25 -8.57 -0.90 -7.71
CA LYS A 25 -8.49 0.53 -7.36
C LYS A 25 -8.09 0.77 -5.90
N GLN A 26 -8.29 -0.19 -5.01
CA GLN A 26 -7.89 -0.07 -3.60
C GLN A 26 -6.38 -0.19 -3.46
N ASP A 27 -5.73 -1.10 -4.18
CA ASP A 27 -4.27 -1.27 -4.16
C ASP A 27 -3.55 0.01 -4.60
N LEU A 28 -4.03 0.60 -5.70
CA LEU A 28 -3.54 1.89 -6.20
C LEU A 28 -3.70 2.99 -5.16
N ARG A 29 -4.85 3.04 -4.47
CA ARG A 29 -5.12 4.03 -3.44
C ARG A 29 -4.22 3.87 -2.22
N ILE A 30 -3.88 2.64 -1.85
CA ILE A 30 -2.94 2.36 -0.75
C ILE A 30 -1.51 2.76 -1.15
N ALA A 31 -1.09 2.42 -2.37
CA ALA A 31 0.21 2.82 -2.90
C ALA A 31 0.37 4.35 -2.97
N GLN A 32 -0.61 5.05 -3.57
CA GLN A 32 -0.64 6.51 -3.62
C GLN A 32 -0.56 7.12 -2.23
N LYS A 33 -1.37 6.63 -1.29
CA LYS A 33 -1.38 7.17 0.06
C LYS A 33 -0.05 6.94 0.79
N THR A 34 0.62 5.81 0.55
CA THR A 34 1.94 5.52 1.11
C THR A 34 2.98 6.52 0.61
N LEU A 35 2.96 6.84 -0.68
CA LEU A 35 3.85 7.83 -1.29
C LEU A 35 3.56 9.25 -0.78
N GLU A 36 2.29 9.65 -0.66
CA GLU A 36 1.89 10.96 -0.11
C GLU A 36 2.39 11.18 1.32
N GLU A 37 2.40 10.13 2.14
CA GLU A 37 2.87 10.16 3.53
C GLU A 37 4.41 10.08 3.63
N GLY A 38 5.12 10.07 2.49
CA GLY A 38 6.58 10.00 2.42
C GLY A 38 7.17 8.69 2.92
N LYS A 39 6.39 7.61 2.93
CA LYS A 39 6.81 6.32 3.47
C LYS A 39 7.49 5.49 2.39
N GLY A 40 8.47 4.68 2.80
CA GLY A 40 9.04 3.67 1.91
C GLY A 40 7.98 2.62 1.58
N ILE A 41 7.95 2.18 0.32
CA ILE A 41 7.01 1.14 -0.14
C ILE A 41 7.75 0.03 -0.87
N ILE A 42 7.42 -1.22 -0.55
CA ILE A 42 7.83 -2.41 -1.29
C ILE A 42 6.57 -3.06 -1.83
N ILE A 43 6.51 -3.27 -3.13
CA ILE A 43 5.39 -3.95 -3.80
C ILE A 43 5.79 -5.39 -4.06
N ILE A 44 5.01 -6.32 -3.51
CA ILE A 44 5.16 -7.75 -3.74
C ILE A 44 4.06 -8.19 -4.68
N VAL A 45 4.43 -8.75 -5.82
CA VAL A 45 3.48 -9.31 -6.78
C VAL A 45 3.35 -10.81 -6.52
N ASN A 46 2.17 -11.24 -6.07
CA ASN A 46 1.86 -12.64 -5.80
C ASN A 46 0.94 -13.23 -6.89
N LYS A 47 1.04 -14.55 -7.11
CA LYS A 47 0.11 -15.30 -7.95
C LYS A 47 -1.07 -15.86 -7.15
#